data_AF-A0A1U7YWX5-F1
#
_entry.id   AF-A0A1U7YWX5-F1
#
_cell.length_a   1.000
_cell.length_b   1.000
_cell.length_c   1.000
_cell.angle_alpha   90.00
_cell.angle_beta   90.00
_cell.angle_gamma   90.00
#
_symmetry.space_group_name_H-M   'P 1'
#
loop_
_entity.id
_entity.type
_entity.pdbx_description
1 polymer ?
#
loop_
_entity_poly.entity_id
_entity_poly.type
_entity_poly.pdbx_seq_one_letter_code
_entity_poly.pdbx_strand_id
1 'polypeptide(L)'
;MRLYLICPFFLLIYRYYISQQLTDKSDVYSFGVVLLELISGQEVISNESFGVNFRNIVQWARAHIETGDIQGIIDPSLHNEFDIQSVWKIAEKAMMCVQPHGNTRPSISEVLKEIQEAISIERGAETRREGYSDNMSNNSLHSSTNLGSRNIGESRLFVSLDESITRPTAR
;
A
#
# COMPACT_ATOMS: atom_id res chain seq x y z
N MET A 1 15.41 2.73 -15.39
CA MET A 1 16.07 4.03 -15.71
C MET A 1 15.12 5.16 -15.34
N ARG A 2 15.17 5.75 -14.14
CA ARG A 2 14.36 6.95 -13.83
C ARG A 2 15.05 7.95 -12.89
N LEU A 3 16.39 7.96 -12.80
CA LEU A 3 17.11 8.97 -12.01
C LEU A 3 17.27 10.33 -12.73
N TYR A 4 17.13 10.36 -14.06
CA TYR A 4 17.34 11.59 -14.84
C TYR A 4 16.14 12.56 -14.85
N LEU A 5 14.93 12.11 -14.49
CA LEU A 5 13.73 12.96 -14.34
C LEU A 5 13.63 13.64 -12.96
N ILE A 6 14.31 13.11 -11.95
CA ILE A 6 14.44 13.73 -10.61
C ILE A 6 15.40 14.94 -10.67
N CYS A 7 16.34 14.93 -11.62
CA CYS A 7 17.39 15.93 -11.76
C CYS A 7 16.86 17.38 -11.94
N PRO A 8 15.86 17.69 -12.78
CA PRO A 8 15.29 19.04 -12.85
C PRO A 8 14.57 19.49 -11.57
N PHE A 9 13.93 18.57 -10.83
CA PHE A 9 13.31 18.89 -9.53
C PHE A 9 14.35 19.15 -8.44
N PHE A 10 15.44 18.37 -8.42
CA PHE A 10 16.57 18.61 -7.52
C PHE A 10 17.29 19.92 -7.86
N LEU A 11 17.40 20.28 -9.15
CA LEU A 11 17.91 21.57 -9.61
C LEU A 11 16.98 22.73 -9.24
N LEU A 12 15.67 22.50 -9.17
CA LEU A 12 14.70 23.48 -8.69
C LEU A 12 14.84 23.65 -7.18
N ILE A 13 14.88 22.56 -6.40
CA ILE A 13 15.17 22.58 -4.96
C ILE A 13 16.52 23.28 -4.68
N TYR A 14 17.56 23.00 -5.47
CA TYR A 14 18.88 23.63 -5.35
C TYR A 14 18.88 25.12 -5.74
N ARG A 15 18.20 25.51 -6.83
CA ARG A 15 18.07 26.92 -7.22
C ARG A 15 17.26 27.73 -6.22
N TYR A 16 16.20 27.14 -5.65
CA TYR A 16 15.42 27.76 -4.58
C TYR A 16 16.21 27.81 -3.25
N TYR A 17 17.01 26.80 -2.95
CA TYR A 17 17.97 26.77 -1.83
C TYR A 17 18.99 27.92 -1.90
N ILE A 18 19.58 28.13 -3.07
CA ILE A 18 20.52 29.24 -3.33
C ILE A 18 19.83 30.61 -3.19
N SER A 19 18.54 30.70 -3.53
CA SER A 19 17.77 31.96 -3.46
C SER A 19 17.28 32.37 -2.06
N GLN A 20 17.56 31.56 -1.03
CA GLN A 20 17.04 31.72 0.35
C GLN A 20 15.50 31.83 0.46
N GLN A 21 14.77 31.37 -0.55
CA GLN A 21 13.31 31.21 -0.51
C GLN A 21 12.88 29.76 -0.27
N LEU A 22 13.66 29.04 0.56
CA LEU A 22 13.25 27.75 1.11
C LEU A 22 12.10 28.01 2.08
N THR A 23 10.90 27.63 1.69
CA THR A 23 9.83 27.47 2.66
C THR A 23 9.54 25.99 2.74
N ASP A 24 9.28 25.46 3.92
CA ASP A 24 8.81 24.07 4.10
C ASP A 24 7.67 23.73 3.12
N LYS A 25 6.93 24.73 2.66
CA LYS A 25 5.81 24.64 1.73
C LYS A 25 6.22 24.43 0.27
N SER A 26 7.35 24.94 -0.21
CA SER A 26 7.82 24.65 -1.58
C SER A 26 8.33 23.21 -1.70
N ASP A 27 8.94 22.71 -0.63
CA ASP A 27 9.43 21.33 -0.55
C ASP A 27 8.25 20.36 -0.50
N VAL A 28 7.22 20.68 0.29
CA VAL A 28 5.95 19.94 0.30
C VAL A 28 5.29 19.90 -1.08
N TYR A 29 5.26 21.02 -1.81
CA TYR A 29 4.72 21.04 -3.18
C TYR A 29 5.48 20.09 -4.10
N SER A 30 6.81 20.18 -4.10
CA SER A 30 7.66 19.36 -4.95
C SER A 30 7.51 17.87 -4.60
N PHE A 31 7.41 17.56 -3.31
CA PHE A 31 7.13 16.21 -2.83
C PHE A 31 5.76 15.70 -3.32
N GLY A 32 4.72 16.55 -3.29
CA GLY A 32 3.41 16.22 -3.84
C GLY A 32 3.46 15.88 -5.33
N VAL A 33 4.23 16.61 -6.13
CA VAL A 33 4.41 16.30 -7.56
C VAL A 33 5.10 14.95 -7.74
N VAL A 34 6.15 14.67 -6.96
CA VAL A 34 6.85 13.37 -6.99
C VAL A 34 5.91 12.23 -6.63
N LEU A 35 5.03 12.39 -5.63
CA LEU A 35 4.04 11.36 -5.31
C LEU A 35 3.10 11.06 -6.49
N LEU A 36 2.64 12.10 -7.20
CA LEU A 36 1.79 11.91 -8.39
C LEU A 36 2.54 11.22 -9.54
N GLU A 37 3.82 11.57 -9.74
CA GLU A 37 4.69 10.90 -10.71
C GLU A 37 4.89 9.42 -10.36
N LEU A 38 5.07 9.09 -9.08
CA LEU A 38 5.21 7.71 -8.62
C LEU A 38 3.92 6.90 -8.79
N ILE A 39 2.76 7.48 -8.47
CA ILE A 39 1.46 6.80 -8.62
C ILE A 39 1.17 6.48 -10.09
N SER A 40 1.45 7.45 -10.98
CA SER A 40 1.06 7.36 -12.40
C SER A 40 2.10 6.72 -13.30
N GLY A 41 3.36 6.70 -12.88
CA GLY A 41 4.48 6.30 -13.73
C GLY A 41 4.69 7.20 -14.96
N GLN A 42 4.03 8.36 -15.00
CA GLN A 42 4.08 9.32 -16.10
C GLN A 42 5.06 10.45 -15.81
N GLU A 43 5.67 11.01 -16.86
CA GLU A 43 6.49 12.21 -16.73
C GLU A 43 5.64 13.41 -16.32
N VAL A 44 6.16 14.26 -15.44
CA VAL A 44 5.45 15.44 -14.90
C VAL A 44 4.91 16.38 -15.99
N ILE A 45 5.64 16.48 -17.12
CA ILE A 45 5.28 17.27 -18.29
C ILE A 45 5.31 16.34 -19.50
N SER A 46 4.15 15.94 -19.98
CA SER A 46 4.02 15.18 -21.21
C SER A 46 2.69 15.50 -21.88
N ASN A 47 2.75 16.05 -23.09
CA ASN A 47 1.53 16.26 -23.90
C ASN A 47 0.98 14.93 -24.43
N GLU A 48 1.82 13.90 -24.56
CA GLU A 48 1.43 12.57 -25.04
C GLU A 48 0.69 11.77 -23.97
N SER A 49 1.09 11.91 -22.70
CA SER A 49 0.55 11.15 -21.57
C SER A 49 -0.81 11.65 -21.08
N PHE A 50 -1.03 12.97 -21.10
CA PHE A 50 -2.24 13.58 -20.53
C PHE A 50 -3.23 14.06 -21.60
N GLY A 51 -2.82 14.11 -22.87
CA GLY A 51 -3.59 14.70 -23.95
C GLY A 51 -3.54 16.23 -23.96
N VAL A 52 -3.97 16.83 -25.07
CA VAL A 52 -3.86 18.28 -25.36
C VAL A 52 -4.53 19.21 -24.33
N ASN A 53 -5.39 18.68 -23.46
CA ASN A 53 -6.16 19.47 -22.50
C ASN A 53 -5.43 19.73 -21.17
N PHE A 54 -4.39 18.96 -20.85
CA PHE A 54 -3.68 19.08 -19.57
C PHE A 54 -2.22 19.45 -19.80
N ARG A 55 -1.77 20.53 -19.13
CA ARG A 55 -0.41 21.06 -19.30
C ARG A 55 0.62 20.41 -18.37
N ASN A 56 0.15 19.74 -17.32
CA ASN A 56 0.99 19.05 -16.35
C ASN A 56 0.20 17.97 -15.60
N ILE A 57 0.95 17.07 -14.96
CA ILE A 57 0.43 15.96 -14.15
C ILE A 57 -0.54 16.40 -13.05
N VAL A 58 -0.35 17.59 -12.45
CA VAL A 58 -1.21 18.07 -11.36
C VAL A 58 -2.61 18.37 -11.84
N GLN A 59 -2.76 19.01 -13.00
CA GLN A 59 -4.08 19.30 -13.58
C GLN A 59 -4.80 18.03 -14.01
N TRP A 60 -4.07 17.11 -14.63
CA TRP A 60 -4.60 15.81 -15.06
C TRP A 60 -5.05 14.96 -13.86
N ALA A 61 -4.18 14.76 -12.88
CA ALA A 61 -4.50 13.97 -11.68
C ALA A 61 -5.67 14.58 -10.90
N ARG A 62 -5.75 15.92 -10.80
CA ARG A 62 -6.89 16.61 -10.18
C ARG A 62 -8.21 16.23 -10.82
N ALA A 63 -8.29 16.24 -12.15
CA ALA A 63 -9.53 15.95 -12.87
C ALA A 63 -10.02 14.52 -12.61
N HIS A 64 -9.11 13.55 -12.56
CA HIS A 64 -9.43 12.16 -12.24
C HIS A 64 -9.85 11.99 -10.76
N ILE A 65 -9.12 12.61 -9.82
CA ILE A 65 -9.44 12.49 -8.38
C ILE A 65 -10.77 13.16 -8.05
N GLU A 66 -11.07 14.33 -8.61
CA GLU A 66 -12.34 15.04 -8.41
C GLU A 66 -13.55 14.28 -8.99
N THR A 67 -13.33 13.47 -10.03
CA THR A 67 -14.38 12.62 -10.63
C THR A 67 -14.49 11.25 -9.98
N GLY A 68 -13.62 10.91 -9.03
CA GLY A 68 -13.58 9.61 -8.37
C GLY A 68 -12.84 8.52 -9.16
N ASP A 69 -12.24 8.85 -10.29
CA ASP A 69 -11.53 7.91 -11.15
C ASP A 69 -10.05 7.78 -10.76
N ILE A 70 -9.80 7.18 -9.60
CA ILE A 70 -8.43 6.93 -9.16
C ILE A 70 -7.72 5.88 -10.03
N GLN A 71 -8.46 4.90 -10.58
CA GLN A 71 -7.86 3.85 -11.40
C GLN A 71 -7.25 4.43 -12.68
N GLY A 72 -7.87 5.46 -13.25
CA GLY A 72 -7.36 6.17 -14.42
C GLY A 72 -6.02 6.88 -14.20
N ILE A 73 -5.58 7.09 -12.94
CA ILE A 73 -4.27 7.71 -12.67
C ILE A 73 -3.15 6.74 -12.32
N ILE A 74 -3.45 5.45 -12.15
CA ILE A 74 -2.47 4.48 -11.64
C ILE A 74 -1.62 3.95 -12.78
N ASP A 75 -0.31 3.80 -12.54
CA ASP A 75 0.63 3.20 -13.48
C ASP A 75 0.17 1.78 -13.86
N PRO A 76 -0.16 1.52 -15.14
CA PRO A 76 -0.60 0.20 -15.60
C PRO A 76 0.43 -0.91 -15.36
N SER A 77 1.72 -0.55 -15.20
CA SER A 77 2.80 -1.50 -14.92
C SER A 77 2.80 -2.04 -13.48
N LEU A 78 1.91 -1.55 -12.61
CA LEU A 78 1.73 -2.08 -11.25
C LEU A 78 0.87 -3.35 -11.20
N HIS A 79 0.38 -3.86 -12.35
CA HIS A 79 -0.28 -5.18 -12.49
C HIS A 79 -1.37 -5.51 -11.44
N ASN A 80 -2.07 -4.51 -10.90
CA ASN A 80 -3.04 -4.64 -9.79
C ASN A 80 -2.47 -5.21 -8.48
N GLU A 81 -1.15 -5.13 -8.28
CA GLU A 81 -0.47 -5.51 -7.04
C GLU A 81 -0.50 -4.37 -6.00
N PHE A 82 -1.65 -3.75 -5.83
CA PHE A 82 -1.86 -2.65 -4.89
C PHE A 82 -3.27 -2.71 -4.29
N ASP A 83 -3.47 -2.08 -3.13
CA ASP A 83 -4.77 -1.81 -2.54
C ASP A 83 -5.23 -0.41 -2.96
N ILE A 84 -6.43 -0.34 -3.54
CA ILE A 84 -6.94 0.92 -4.08
C ILE A 84 -7.16 1.99 -3.00
N GLN A 85 -7.44 1.59 -1.76
CA GLN A 85 -7.60 2.54 -0.65
C GLN A 85 -6.27 3.14 -0.23
N SER A 86 -5.19 2.33 -0.26
CA SER A 86 -3.82 2.82 -0.06
C SER A 86 -3.46 3.89 -1.10
N VAL A 87 -3.69 3.59 -2.38
CA VAL A 87 -3.40 4.53 -3.47
C VAL A 87 -4.26 5.80 -3.38
N TRP A 88 -5.56 5.68 -3.15
CA TRP A 88 -6.46 6.82 -2.98
C TRP A 88 -5.97 7.77 -1.89
N LYS A 89 -5.55 7.20 -0.76
CA LYS A 89 -5.07 7.94 0.40
C LYS A 89 -3.80 8.75 0.10
N ILE A 90 -2.85 8.15 -0.63
CA ILE A 90 -1.63 8.86 -1.07
C ILE A 90 -1.99 9.95 -2.09
N ALA A 91 -2.86 9.65 -3.06
CA ALA A 91 -3.26 10.59 -4.10
C ALA A 91 -3.96 11.82 -3.54
N GLU A 92 -4.89 11.65 -2.60
CA GLU A 92 -5.56 12.75 -1.90
C GLU A 92 -4.56 13.63 -1.16
N LYS A 93 -3.61 13.02 -0.42
CA LYS A 93 -2.58 13.80 0.27
C LYS A 93 -1.67 14.53 -0.70
N ALA A 94 -1.27 13.90 -1.80
CA ALA A 94 -0.49 14.53 -2.85
C ALA A 94 -1.21 15.75 -3.44
N MET A 95 -2.54 15.68 -3.61
CA MET A 95 -3.36 16.82 -4.06
C MET A 95 -3.41 17.98 -3.06
N MET A 96 -3.33 17.71 -1.76
CA MET A 96 -3.18 18.75 -0.74
C MET A 96 -1.78 19.38 -0.77
N CYS A 97 -0.74 18.60 -1.05
CA CYS A 97 0.63 19.08 -1.17
C CYS A 97 0.81 20.05 -2.35
N VAL A 98 0.16 19.79 -3.48
CA VAL A 98 0.28 20.60 -4.71
C VAL A 98 -0.71 21.76 -4.80
N GLN A 99 -1.27 22.20 -3.66
CA GLN A 99 -2.16 23.35 -3.63
C GLN A 99 -1.43 24.64 -4.07
N PRO A 100 -2.09 25.54 -4.83
CA PRO A 100 -1.47 26.78 -5.29
C PRO A 100 -0.94 27.65 -4.15
N HIS A 101 -1.70 27.73 -3.05
CA HIS A 101 -1.36 28.54 -1.88
C HIS A 101 -0.55 27.72 -0.87
N GLY A 102 0.64 28.21 -0.47
CA GLY A 102 1.53 27.47 0.43
C GLY A 102 0.97 27.22 1.83
N ASN A 103 0.11 28.13 2.33
CA ASN A 103 -0.52 28.03 3.64
C ASN A 103 -1.59 26.93 3.74
N THR A 104 -2.19 26.52 2.61
CA THR A 104 -3.16 25.41 2.58
C THR A 104 -2.50 24.05 2.41
N ARG A 105 -1.18 24.02 2.14
CA ARG A 105 -0.43 22.76 2.04
C ARG A 105 -0.22 22.20 3.45
N PRO A 106 -0.26 20.88 3.64
CA PRO A 106 0.00 20.24 4.93
C PRO A 106 1.46 20.47 5.39
N SER A 107 1.74 20.12 6.64
CA SER A 107 3.11 19.93 7.12
C SER A 107 3.69 18.62 6.59
N ILE A 108 5.01 18.52 6.47
CA ILE A 108 5.65 17.29 6.00
C ILE A 108 5.39 16.09 6.94
N SER A 109 5.23 16.34 8.25
CA SER A 109 4.86 15.33 9.23
C SER A 109 3.46 14.75 8.99
N GLU A 110 2.48 15.58 8.65
CA GLU A 110 1.15 15.11 8.26
C GLU A 110 1.19 14.28 6.98
N VAL A 111 2.02 14.67 6.01
CA VAL A 111 2.20 13.91 4.77
C VAL A 111 2.81 12.53 5.06
N LEU A 112 3.86 12.47 5.88
CA LEU A 112 4.50 11.21 6.28
C LEU A 112 3.55 10.28 7.04
N LYS A 113 2.74 10.84 7.94
CA LYS A 113 1.72 10.07 8.66
C LYS A 113 0.75 9.41 7.69
N GLU A 114 0.26 10.14 6.68
CA GLU A 114 -0.67 9.59 5.71
C GLU A 114 -0.05 8.47 4.87
N ILE A 115 1.21 8.62 4.48
CA ILE A 115 1.96 7.59 3.75
C ILE A 115 2.12 6.34 4.61
N GLN A 116 2.43 6.48 5.90
CA GLN A 116 2.55 5.34 6.82
C GLN A 116 1.22 4.60 6.99
N GLU A 117 0.10 5.33 7.04
CA GLU A 117 -1.24 4.74 7.08
C GLU A 117 -1.57 4.00 5.78
N ALA A 118 -1.25 4.57 4.61
CA ALA A 118 -1.42 3.90 3.32
C ALA A 118 -0.59 2.60 3.22
N ILE A 119 0.68 2.62 3.64
CA ILE A 119 1.54 1.42 3.70
C ILE A 119 0.92 0.34 4.62
N SER A 120 0.31 0.75 5.73
CA SER A 120 -0.34 -0.18 6.66
C SER A 120 -1.58 -0.84 6.03
N ILE A 121 -2.34 -0.09 5.23
CA ILE A 121 -3.48 -0.60 4.46
C ILE A 121 -3.00 -1.64 3.43
N GLU A 122 -1.94 -1.32 2.68
CA GLU A 122 -1.36 -2.20 1.66
C GLU A 122 -0.92 -3.54 2.24
N ARG A 123 -0.11 -3.51 3.31
CA ARG A 123 0.36 -4.73 4.00
C ARG A 123 -0.79 -5.56 4.57
N GLY A 124 -1.80 -4.89 5.11
CA GLY A 124 -3.02 -5.56 5.57
C GLY A 124 -3.79 -6.24 4.44
N ALA A 125 -3.69 -5.75 3.20
CA ALA A 125 -4.28 -6.39 2.03
C ALA A 125 -3.49 -7.62 1.56
N GLU A 126 -2.15 -7.58 1.60
CA GLU A 126 -1.27 -8.71 1.27
C GLU A 126 -1.57 -9.93 2.15
N THR A 127 -1.66 -9.76 3.46
CA THR A 127 -1.98 -10.86 4.39
C THR A 127 -3.35 -11.49 4.11
N ARG A 128 -4.32 -10.70 3.60
CA ARG A 128 -5.65 -11.23 3.20
C ARG A 128 -5.60 -12.04 1.91
N ARG A 129 -4.73 -11.67 0.95
CA ARG A 129 -4.56 -12.39 -0.33
C ARG A 129 -3.91 -13.75 -0.12
N GLU A 130 -2.94 -13.85 0.79
CA GLU A 130 -2.26 -15.11 1.12
C GLU A 130 -3.18 -16.11 1.85
N GLY A 131 -4.14 -15.62 2.65
CA GLY A 131 -5.06 -16.47 3.42
C GLY A 131 -6.19 -17.15 2.64
N TYR A 132 -6.38 -16.86 1.34
CA TYR A 132 -7.46 -17.43 0.52
C TYR A 132 -6.97 -18.57 -0.41
N SER A 133 -5.73 -19.05 -0.30
CA SER A 133 -5.25 -20.13 -1.19
C SER A 133 -5.54 -21.56 -0.72
N ASP A 134 -5.92 -21.82 0.54
CA ASP A 134 -6.10 -23.19 1.04
C ASP A 134 -7.47 -23.41 1.69
N ASN A 135 -8.50 -23.71 0.87
CA ASN A 135 -9.65 -24.49 1.32
C ASN A 135 -10.54 -24.94 0.15
N MET A 136 -10.06 -25.89 -0.65
CA MET A 136 -10.93 -26.79 -1.40
C MET A 136 -10.42 -28.21 -1.26
N SER A 137 -10.81 -28.86 -0.15
CA SER A 137 -11.07 -30.30 -0.06
C SER A 137 -11.66 -30.61 1.31
N ASN A 138 -12.98 -30.54 1.44
CA ASN A 138 -13.74 -31.30 2.44
C ASN A 138 -15.22 -31.34 2.05
N ASN A 139 -15.67 -32.49 1.54
CA ASN A 139 -16.89 -33.12 2.05
C ASN A 139 -17.09 -34.51 1.42
N SER A 140 -16.85 -35.55 2.21
CA SER A 140 -17.77 -36.70 2.27
C SER A 140 -17.56 -37.47 3.57
N LEU A 141 -18.37 -37.17 4.58
CA LEU A 141 -18.55 -38.06 5.73
C LEU A 141 -19.93 -37.81 6.36
N HIS A 142 -20.89 -38.68 6.03
CA HIS A 142 -22.04 -39.09 6.84
C HIS A 142 -22.77 -40.18 6.02
N SER A 143 -23.25 -41.31 6.54
CA SER A 143 -23.57 -41.75 7.90
C SER A 143 -23.61 -43.27 7.98
N SER A 144 -23.38 -43.79 9.18
CA SER A 144 -23.43 -45.19 9.60
C SER A 144 -24.84 -45.80 9.66
N THR A 145 -24.96 -47.11 9.43
CA THR A 145 -25.93 -47.99 10.13
C THR A 145 -25.28 -49.35 10.46
N ASN A 146 -25.34 -49.73 11.74
CA ASN A 146 -24.85 -50.99 12.32
C ASN A 146 -25.65 -52.23 11.86
N LEU A 147 -24.99 -53.40 11.79
CA LEU A 147 -25.42 -54.65 12.47
C LEU A 147 -24.38 -55.80 12.31
N GLY A 148 -23.86 -56.31 13.44
CA GLY A 148 -23.58 -57.75 13.63
C GLY A 148 -22.18 -58.34 13.33
N SER A 149 -21.51 -58.78 14.41
CA SER A 149 -20.79 -60.07 14.55
C SER A 149 -19.25 -60.13 14.45
N ARG A 150 -18.65 -60.43 15.62
CA ARG A 150 -17.50 -61.31 15.93
C ARG A 150 -16.05 -60.93 15.54
N ASN A 151 -15.27 -60.77 16.62
CA ASN A 151 -14.00 -61.43 16.96
C ASN A 151 -12.64 -60.71 16.81
N ILE A 152 -11.95 -60.69 17.97
CA ILE A 152 -10.52 -60.93 18.24
C ILE A 152 -9.52 -59.83 17.88
N GLY A 153 -8.83 -59.32 18.92
CA GLY A 153 -7.41 -58.96 18.81
C GLY A 153 -7.00 -57.60 19.36
N GLU A 154 -6.34 -57.62 20.52
CA GLU A 154 -5.26 -56.70 20.94
C GLU A 154 -5.54 -55.21 21.27
N SER A 155 -5.82 -54.98 22.56
CA SER A 155 -4.87 -54.36 23.51
C SER A 155 -4.04 -53.13 23.06
N ARG A 156 -4.49 -51.91 23.41
CA ARG A 156 -4.09 -51.19 24.65
C ARG A 156 -4.42 -49.68 24.53
N LEU A 157 -5.25 -49.25 25.47
CA LEU A 157 -5.41 -47.86 25.92
C LEU A 157 -4.07 -47.28 26.37
N PHE A 158 -3.84 -45.98 26.21
CA PHE A 158 -3.78 -45.06 27.37
C PHE A 158 -3.66 -43.59 26.92
N VAL A 159 -4.50 -42.76 27.55
CA VAL A 159 -4.53 -41.30 27.46
C VAL A 159 -3.77 -40.74 28.67
N SER A 160 -3.10 -39.60 28.47
CA SER A 160 -2.68 -38.60 29.47
C SER A 160 -1.61 -38.95 30.50
N LEU A 161 -0.65 -38.04 30.66
CA LEU A 161 -0.13 -37.55 31.93
C LEU A 161 0.41 -36.13 31.72
N ASP A 162 -0.35 -35.15 32.20
CA ASP A 162 0.16 -33.86 32.62
C ASP A 162 0.72 -34.05 34.04
N GLU A 163 1.95 -33.62 34.30
CA GLU A 163 2.38 -33.40 35.68
C GLU A 163 3.43 -32.30 35.79
N SER A 164 3.06 -31.33 36.62
CA SER A 164 3.73 -30.11 37.01
C SER A 164 4.93 -30.34 37.94
N ILE A 165 5.96 -29.50 37.76
CA ILE A 165 6.82 -28.86 38.79
C ILE A 165 7.49 -29.78 39.83
N THR A 166 8.82 -29.90 39.75
CA THR A 166 9.75 -29.58 40.86
C THR A 166 11.20 -29.54 40.36
N ARG A 167 11.86 -28.38 40.50
CA ARG A 167 13.32 -28.25 40.77
C ARG A 167 13.48 -28.28 42.30
N PRO A 168 14.63 -28.68 42.93
CA PRO A 168 15.99 -28.28 42.52
C PRO A 168 17.19 -29.22 42.85
N THR A 169 18.34 -28.79 42.31
CA THR A 169 19.75 -28.79 42.84
C THR A 169 20.72 -29.98 42.74
N ALA A 170 21.92 -29.56 42.32
CA ALA A 170 23.28 -29.94 42.72
C ALA A 170 23.97 -31.15 42.05
N ARG A 171 24.87 -30.82 41.12
CA ARG A 171 26.29 -31.17 41.26
C ARG A 171 27.19 -30.15 40.57
#